data_AF-A0A173U633-F1
#
_entry.id   AF-A0A173U633-F1
#
_cell.length_a   1.000
_cell.length_b   1.000
_cell.length_c   1.000
_cell.angle_alpha   90.00
_cell.angle_beta   90.00
_cell.angle_gamma   90.00
#
_symmetry.space_group_name_H-M   'P 1'
#
loop_
_entity.id
_entity.type
_entity.pdbx_description
1 polymer ?
#
loop_
_entity_poly.entity_id
_entity_poly.type
_entity_poly.pdbx_seq_one_letter_code
_entity_poly.pdbx_strand_id
1 'polypeptide(L)'
;MNRFEIVKKYIDEYDYYDLLACGAPNDEFDSYSRKFANTITEKDSIEDIARLISETIDKAFAEEIKPEKFLETAKLIRKELYGDSE
;
A
#
# COMPACT_ATOMS: atom_id res chain seq x y z
N MET A 1 -2.75 16.96 0.29
CA MET A 1 -2.15 15.66 0.62
C MET A 1 -1.37 15.21 -0.61
N ASN A 2 -0.07 15.03 -0.47
CA ASN A 2 0.76 14.48 -1.54
C ASN A 2 0.44 12.99 -1.75
N ARG A 3 0.70 12.47 -2.95
CA ARG A 3 0.49 11.05 -3.30
C ARG A 3 1.15 10.11 -2.29
N PHE A 4 2.35 10.48 -1.83
CA PHE A 4 3.06 9.79 -0.76
C PHE A 4 2.26 9.73 0.56
N GLU A 5 1.70 10.86 1.01
CA GLU A 5 0.95 10.94 2.27
C GLU A 5 -0.34 10.12 2.21
N ILE A 6 -1.01 10.11 1.05
CA ILE A 6 -2.20 9.29 0.81
C ILE A 6 -1.85 7.82 0.95
N VAL A 7 -0.83 7.35 0.22
CA VAL A 7 -0.41 5.96 0.29
C VAL A 7 0.06 5.60 1.70
N LYS A 8 0.90 6.44 2.32
CA LYS A 8 1.42 6.22 3.67
C LYS A 8 0.30 6.05 4.69
N LYS A 9 -0.71 6.93 4.66
CA LYS A 9 -1.88 6.84 5.54
C LYS A 9 -2.53 5.45 5.48
N TYR A 10 -2.79 4.94 4.29
CA TYR A 10 -3.46 3.64 4.13
C TYR A 10 -2.58 2.44 4.45
N ILE A 11 -1.27 2.53 4.20
CA ILE A 11 -0.31 1.50 4.60
C ILE A 11 -0.16 1.49 6.13
N ASP A 12 0.05 2.64 6.76
CA ASP A 12 0.14 2.79 8.23
C ASP A 12 -1.17 2.34 8.92
N GLU A 13 -2.35 2.68 8.37
CA GLU A 13 -3.65 2.23 8.88
C GLU A 13 -3.84 0.70 8.78
N TYR A 14 -3.37 0.07 7.71
CA TYR A 14 -3.42 -1.39 7.57
C TYR A 14 -2.46 -2.08 8.55
N ASP A 15 -1.29 -1.50 8.71
CA ASP A 15 -0.23 -2.02 9.56
C ASP A 15 -0.64 -2.03 11.05
N TYR A 16 -1.50 -1.08 11.46
CA TYR A 16 -2.19 -1.07 12.77
C TYR A 16 -3.04 -2.33 13.06
N TYR A 17 -3.45 -3.09 12.04
CA TYR A 17 -4.39 -4.21 12.21
C TYR A 17 -3.79 -5.62 12.28
N ASP A 18 -2.51 -5.88 11.93
CA ASP A 18 -1.81 -7.15 12.33
C ASP A 18 -0.36 -7.36 11.78
N LEU A 19 0.38 -6.34 11.31
CA LEU A 19 1.78 -6.54 10.82
C LEU A 19 2.83 -5.69 11.58
N LEU A 20 2.44 -4.54 12.13
CA LEU A 20 3.35 -3.60 12.83
C LEU A 20 3.76 -4.07 14.23
N ALA A 21 3.26 -5.22 14.66
CA ALA A 21 3.66 -5.85 15.91
C ALA A 21 5.16 -6.21 15.94
N CYS A 22 5.87 -6.16 14.80
CA CYS A 22 7.29 -6.50 14.69
C CYS A 22 8.27 -5.31 14.81
N GLY A 23 7.80 -4.11 15.19
CA GLY A 23 8.71 -3.03 15.63
C GLY A 23 9.69 -2.49 14.57
N ALA A 24 9.33 -2.57 13.29
CA ALA A 24 10.11 -1.95 12.22
C ALA A 24 10.07 -0.42 12.37
N PRO A 25 11.23 0.27 12.30
CA PRO A 25 11.28 1.71 12.45
C PRO A 25 10.44 2.41 11.37
N ASN A 26 9.71 3.47 11.76
CA ASN A 26 8.82 4.25 10.89
C ASN A 26 9.42 4.68 9.53
N ASP A 27 10.75 4.73 9.41
CA ASP A 27 11.49 5.16 8.22
C ASP A 27 11.50 4.10 7.08
N GLU A 28 11.36 2.81 7.41
CA GLU A 28 11.32 1.75 6.38
C GLU A 28 10.01 1.78 5.60
N PHE A 29 8.89 2.14 6.24
CA PHE A 29 7.59 2.28 5.60
C PHE A 29 7.48 3.54 4.73
N ASP A 30 8.25 4.58 5.04
CA ASP A 30 8.35 5.77 4.19
C ASP A 30 8.98 5.41 2.83
N SER A 31 9.96 4.51 2.83
CA SER A 31 10.58 4.02 1.59
C SER A 31 9.58 3.23 0.73
N TYR A 32 8.76 2.37 1.34
CA TYR A 32 7.71 1.63 0.62
C TYR A 32 6.60 2.55 0.11
N SER A 33 6.11 3.46 0.95
CA SER A 33 5.08 4.42 0.58
C SER A 33 5.52 5.32 -0.58
N ARG A 34 6.80 5.72 -0.61
CA ARG A 34 7.37 6.49 -1.71
C ARG A 34 7.50 5.66 -2.98
N LYS A 35 7.90 4.39 -2.87
CA LYS A 35 7.94 3.47 -4.01
C LYS A 35 6.55 3.30 -4.62
N PHE A 36 5.55 2.97 -3.81
CA PHE A 36 4.16 2.84 -4.23
C PHE A 36 3.62 4.12 -4.89
N ALA A 37 3.82 5.29 -4.28
CA ALA A 37 3.34 6.56 -4.85
C ALA A 37 3.92 6.88 -6.24
N ASN A 38 5.15 6.41 -6.51
CA ASN A 38 5.84 6.55 -7.80
C ASN A 38 5.46 5.44 -8.80
N THR A 39 5.13 4.24 -8.33
CA THR A 39 4.80 3.10 -9.20
C THR A 39 3.33 3.08 -9.59
N ILE A 40 2.42 3.42 -8.67
CA ILE A 40 0.98 3.43 -8.92
C ILE A 40 0.65 4.53 -9.92
N THR A 41 0.02 4.18 -11.03
CA THR A 41 -0.48 5.07 -12.09
C THR A 41 -2.00 4.99 -12.17
N GLU A 42 -2.63 5.91 -12.90
CA GLU A 42 -4.08 5.90 -13.13
C GLU A 42 -4.56 4.64 -13.88
N LYS A 43 -3.66 4.00 -14.62
CA LYS A 43 -3.92 2.81 -15.44
C LYS A 43 -3.93 1.53 -14.60
N ASP A 44 -3.34 1.56 -13.41
CA ASP A 44 -3.28 0.41 -12.55
C ASP A 44 -4.67 0.12 -11.97
N SER A 45 -5.09 -1.13 -12.10
CA SER A 45 -6.32 -1.60 -11.49
C SER A 45 -6.16 -1.76 -9.98
N ILE A 46 -7.28 -1.92 -9.26
CA ILE A 46 -7.26 -2.22 -7.82
C ILE A 46 -6.42 -3.48 -7.55
N GLU A 47 -6.52 -4.49 -8.42
CA GLU A 47 -5.77 -5.74 -8.31
C GLU A 47 -4.27 -5.54 -8.52
N ASP A 48 -3.87 -4.67 -9.46
CA ASP A 48 -2.46 -4.36 -9.70
C ASP A 48 -1.83 -3.62 -8.52
N ILE A 49 -2.56 -2.67 -7.94
CA ILE A 49 -2.13 -1.96 -6.73
C ILE A 49 -2.01 -2.93 -5.55
N ALA A 50 -3.00 -3.82 -5.36
CA ALA A 50 -2.98 -4.82 -4.29
C ALA A 50 -1.81 -5.80 -4.45
N ARG A 51 -1.52 -6.24 -5.67
CA ARG A 51 -0.37 -7.09 -6.01
C ARG A 51 0.96 -6.40 -5.73
N LEU A 52 1.09 -5.13 -6.12
CA LEU A 52 2.29 -4.34 -5.86
C LEU A 52 2.58 -4.22 -4.36
N ILE A 53 1.53 -3.98 -3.56
CA ILE A 53 1.65 -3.92 -2.10
C ILE A 53 2.06 -5.29 -1.56
N SER A 54 1.33 -6.35 -1.92
CA SER A 54 1.63 -7.70 -1.42
C SER A 54 3.04 -8.16 -1.76
N GLU A 55 3.49 -7.99 -3.00
CA GLU A 55 4.84 -8.37 -3.41
C GLU A 55 5.94 -7.59 -2.68
N THR A 56 5.65 -6.35 -2.27
CA THR A 56 6.62 -5.53 -1.54
C THR A 56 6.69 -5.93 -0.07
N ILE A 57 5.55 -6.24 0.55
CA ILE A 57 5.49 -6.71 1.95
C ILE A 57 5.98 -8.17 2.04
N ASP A 58 5.58 -9.06 1.13
CA ASP A 58 6.07 -10.44 1.01
C ASP A 58 7.60 -10.49 0.94
N LYS A 59 8.22 -9.61 0.14
CA LYS A 59 9.69 -9.49 0.07
C LYS A 59 10.32 -8.91 1.34
N ALA A 60 9.63 -8.02 2.05
CA ALA A 60 10.15 -7.38 3.25
C ALA A 60 10.12 -8.32 4.46
N PHE A 61 9.05 -9.10 4.61
CA PHE A 61 8.81 -9.97 5.75
C PHE A 61 9.07 -11.47 5.47
N ALA A 62 9.38 -11.82 4.21
CA ALA A 62 9.52 -13.20 3.75
C ALA A 62 8.31 -14.09 4.10
N GLU A 63 7.12 -13.48 4.09
CA GLU A 63 5.83 -14.13 4.38
C GLU A 63 4.97 -14.23 3.13
N GLU A 64 4.33 -15.38 2.90
CA GLU A 64 3.45 -15.61 1.74
C GLU A 64 2.13 -14.83 1.89
N ILE A 65 2.18 -13.52 1.65
CA ILE A 65 1.04 -12.62 1.79
C ILE A 65 0.29 -12.54 0.46
N LYS A 66 -0.99 -12.94 0.49
CA LYS A 66 -1.85 -12.88 -0.69
C LYS A 66 -2.31 -11.45 -1.01
N PRO A 67 -2.33 -11.05 -2.28
CA PRO A 67 -2.82 -9.73 -2.72
C PRO A 67 -4.28 -9.46 -2.35
N GLU A 68 -5.09 -10.52 -2.21
CA GLU A 68 -6.49 -10.44 -1.81
C GLU A 68 -6.69 -9.67 -0.50
N LYS A 69 -5.71 -9.74 0.43
CA LYS A 69 -5.74 -9.01 1.70
C LYS A 69 -5.65 -7.48 1.53
N PHE A 70 -5.10 -7.01 0.41
CA PHE A 70 -4.87 -5.60 0.14
C PHE A 70 -5.87 -5.00 -0.85
N LEU A 71 -6.87 -5.74 -1.33
CA LEU A 71 -7.83 -5.24 -2.31
C LEU A 71 -8.60 -4.02 -1.78
N GLU A 72 -9.03 -4.03 -0.52
CA GLU A 72 -9.74 -2.90 0.09
C GLU A 72 -8.80 -1.70 0.26
N THR A 73 -7.58 -1.92 0.76
CA THR A 73 -6.55 -0.87 0.88
C THR A 73 -6.20 -0.26 -0.47
N ALA A 74 -6.04 -1.09 -1.50
CA ALA A 74 -5.76 -0.68 -2.87
C ALA A 74 -6.90 0.14 -3.46
N LYS A 75 -8.15 -0.23 -3.20
CA LYS A 75 -9.33 0.52 -3.62
C LYS A 75 -9.35 1.91 -2.99
N LEU A 76 -9.11 2.00 -1.68
CA LEU A 76 -9.05 3.28 -0.97
C LEU A 76 -7.92 4.18 -1.48
N ILE A 77 -6.72 3.62 -1.68
CA ILE A 77 -5.56 4.32 -2.25
C ILE A 77 -5.89 4.86 -3.65
N ARG A 78 -6.45 4.01 -4.53
CA ARG A 78 -6.79 4.42 -5.90
C ARG A 78 -7.83 5.53 -5.91
N LYS A 79 -8.88 5.39 -5.10
CA LYS A 79 -9.95 6.37 -4.95
C LYS A 79 -9.41 7.73 -4.47
N GLU A 80 -8.51 7.75 -3.50
CA GLU A 80 -7.97 9.00 -2.96
C GLU A 80 -6.89 9.62 -3.86
N LEU A 81 -6.15 8.80 -4.63
CA LEU A 81 -5.13 9.27 -5.59
C LEU A 81 -5.71 9.87 -6.88
N TYR A 82 -6.78 9.27 -7.41
CA TYR A 82 -7.31 9.62 -8.73
C TYR A 82 -8.77 10.07 -8.72
N GLY A 83 -9.48 9.88 -7.60
CA GLY A 83 -10.94 9.97 -7.57
C GLY A 83 -11.56 8.81 -8.34
N ASP A 84 -12.58 8.16 -7.77
CA ASP A 84 -13.48 7.39 -8.63
C ASP A 84 -14.20 8.39 -9.53
N SER A 85 -13.96 8.29 -10.84
CA SER A 85 -14.91 8.75 -11.84
C SER A 85 -15.99 7.67 -11.97
N GLU A 86 -16.85 7.54 -10.96
CA GLU A 86 -18.20 6.96 -11.03
C GLU A 86 -18.93 7.08 -9.68
#